data_AF-A0A3D9SUR3-F1
#
_entry.id   AF-A0A3D9SUR3-F1
#
_cell.length_a   1.000
_cell.length_b   1.000
_cell.length_c   1.000
_cell.angle_alpha   90.00
_cell.angle_beta   90.00
_cell.angle_gamma   90.00
#
_symmetry.space_group_name_H-M   'P 1'
#
loop_
_entity.id
_entity.type
_entity.pdbx_description
1 polymer ?
#
loop_
_entity_poly.entity_id
_entity_poly.type
_entity_poly.pdbx_seq_one_letter_code
_entity_poly.pdbx_strand_id
1 'polypeptide(L)'
;MGFDSPRHATKSADQPIPDNQRSVFLGVLHQLIKEKHPGLTSGLVHCSSGTILFVVNSANVSLWTDVGCDFDRVKGWSFTWARDFGRAIGPVDDAEGVARAISKALKANT
;
A
#
# COMPACT_ATOMS: atom_id res chain seq x y z
N MET A 1 -23.77 -28.60 36.60
CA MET A 1 -22.40 -29.14 36.48
C MET A 1 -22.39 -30.00 35.23
N GLY A 2 -21.52 -29.89 34.23
CA GLY A 2 -20.37 -29.03 34.01
C GLY A 2 -19.67 -29.44 32.70
N PHE A 3 -19.11 -28.45 32.01
CA PHE A 3 -17.95 -28.49 31.10
C PHE A 3 -18.02 -29.33 29.81
N ASP A 4 -18.70 -28.80 28.79
CA ASP A 4 -18.25 -29.00 27.41
C ASP A 4 -17.19 -27.95 27.08
N SER A 5 -15.94 -28.40 26.92
CA SER A 5 -14.82 -27.59 26.46
C SER A 5 -14.71 -27.65 24.94
N PRO A 6 -14.85 -26.55 24.19
CA PRO A 6 -14.36 -26.48 22.83
C PRO A 6 -12.87 -26.17 22.88
N ARG A 7 -12.10 -27.11 22.33
CA ARG A 7 -10.66 -27.05 22.11
C ARG A 7 -10.26 -25.70 21.52
N HIS A 8 -9.24 -25.08 22.13
CA HIS A 8 -8.45 -24.02 21.52
C HIS A 8 -7.95 -24.51 20.16
N ALA A 9 -8.59 -24.07 19.08
CA ALA A 9 -8.04 -24.15 17.75
C ALA A 9 -7.03 -23.01 17.61
N THR A 10 -5.76 -23.32 17.88
CA THR A 10 -4.62 -22.48 17.56
C THR A 10 -4.51 -22.36 16.04
N LYS A 11 -5.28 -21.46 15.42
CA LYS A 11 -5.16 -21.14 13.99
C LYS A 11 -4.19 -19.97 13.82
N SER A 12 -2.91 -20.26 14.05
CA SER A 12 -1.80 -19.40 13.61
C SER A 12 -1.31 -19.89 12.25
N ALA A 13 -1.74 -19.18 11.21
CA ALA A 13 -1.27 -19.13 9.81
C ALA A 13 -2.51 -18.88 8.93
N ASP A 14 -2.46 -17.86 8.07
CA ASP A 14 -3.57 -17.37 7.23
C ASP A 14 -4.71 -16.62 7.94
N GLN A 15 -4.39 -15.55 8.66
CA GLN A 15 -5.34 -14.44 8.66
C GLN A 15 -5.27 -13.77 7.28
N PRO A 16 -6.34 -13.76 6.47
CA PRO A 16 -6.40 -12.85 5.33
C PRO A 16 -6.21 -11.46 5.91
N ILE A 17 -5.12 -10.80 5.49
CA ILE A 17 -4.88 -9.40 5.75
C ILE A 17 -6.20 -8.68 5.40
N PRO A 18 -6.87 -8.02 6.36
CA PRO A 18 -8.18 -7.50 6.09
C PRO A 18 -8.04 -6.40 5.03
N ASP A 19 -8.66 -6.63 3.89
CA ASP A 19 -8.58 -5.80 2.68
C ASP A 19 -8.96 -4.33 2.94
N ASN A 20 -9.68 -4.10 4.05
CA ASN A 20 -10.01 -2.77 4.56
C ASN A 20 -8.78 -1.96 4.98
N GLN A 21 -7.77 -2.55 5.64
CA GLN A 21 -6.59 -1.82 6.11
C GLN A 21 -5.68 -1.41 4.96
N ARG A 22 -5.47 -2.33 4.01
CA ARG A 22 -4.74 -2.05 2.77
C ARG A 22 -5.35 -0.86 2.04
N SER A 23 -6.66 -0.90 1.83
CA SER A 23 -7.38 0.17 1.12
C SER A 23 -7.34 1.50 1.88
N VAL A 24 -7.39 1.47 3.22
CA VAL A 24 -7.25 2.68 4.06
C VAL A 24 -5.87 3.30 3.90
N PHE A 25 -4.79 2.51 4.01
CA PHE A 25 -3.43 3.05 3.88
C PHE A 25 -3.16 3.59 2.48
N LEU A 26 -3.59 2.89 1.44
CA LEU A 26 -3.49 3.38 0.06
C LEU A 26 -4.33 4.64 -0.16
N GLY A 27 -5.50 4.76 0.50
CA GLY A 27 -6.31 5.97 0.49
C GLY A 27 -5.62 7.17 1.14
N VAL A 28 -4.93 6.96 2.26
CA VAL A 28 -4.11 8.01 2.90
C VAL A 28 -2.99 8.47 1.97
N LEU A 29 -2.26 7.53 1.35
CA LEU A 29 -1.19 7.87 0.40
C LEU A 29 -1.74 8.59 -0.84
N HIS A 30 -2.88 8.16 -1.37
CA HIS A 30 -3.57 8.84 -2.47
C HIS A 30 -3.86 10.31 -2.14
N GLN A 31 -4.48 10.56 -0.98
CA GLN A 31 -4.81 11.91 -0.53
C GLN A 31 -3.56 12.77 -0.38
N LEU A 32 -2.50 12.22 0.22
CA LEU A 32 -1.23 12.91 0.41
C LEU A 32 -0.57 13.30 -0.92
N ILE A 33 -0.55 12.39 -1.90
CA ILE A 33 -0.02 12.67 -3.24
C ILE A 33 -0.81 13.81 -3.89
N LYS A 34 -2.15 13.76 -3.80
CA LYS A 34 -3.03 14.79 -4.36
C LYS A 34 -2.80 16.16 -3.75
N GLU A 35 -2.52 16.23 -2.45
CA GLU A 35 -2.32 17.50 -1.73
C GLU A 35 -0.91 18.07 -1.88
N LYS A 36 0.12 17.22 -1.86
CA LYS A 36 1.52 17.66 -1.72
C LYS A 36 2.39 17.47 -2.95
N HIS A 37 1.94 16.70 -3.94
CA HIS A 37 2.72 16.35 -5.13
C HIS A 37 1.95 16.63 -6.43
N PRO A 38 1.73 17.90 -6.81
CA PRO A 38 0.92 18.26 -7.99
C PRO A 38 1.47 17.74 -9.32
N GLY A 39 2.77 17.40 -9.38
CA GLY A 39 3.39 16.72 -10.52
C GLY A 39 2.95 15.26 -10.71
N LEU A 40 2.17 14.71 -9.78
CA LEU A 40 1.65 13.35 -9.82
C LEU A 40 0.13 13.34 -9.87
N THR A 41 -0.42 12.39 -10.60
CA THR A 41 -1.83 11.98 -10.55
C THR A 41 -1.89 10.57 -10.02
N SER A 42 -2.86 10.26 -9.17
CA SER A 42 -3.03 8.90 -8.64
C SER A 42 -4.49 8.49 -8.55
N GLY A 43 -4.74 7.19 -8.47
CA GLY A 43 -6.07 6.62 -8.31
C GLY A 43 -6.03 5.19 -7.75
N LEU A 44 -7.00 4.86 -6.89
CA LEU A 44 -7.16 3.51 -6.36
C LEU A 44 -7.78 2.62 -7.42
N VAL A 45 -7.18 1.45 -7.64
CA VAL A 45 -7.61 0.45 -8.61
C VAL A 45 -7.76 -0.89 -7.90
N HIS A 46 -8.88 -1.57 -8.14
CA HIS A 46 -9.10 -2.92 -7.62
C HIS A 46 -8.62 -3.93 -8.65
N CYS A 47 -7.73 -4.84 -8.24
CA CYS A 47 -7.20 -5.93 -9.06
C CYS A 47 -7.51 -7.28 -8.41
N SER A 48 -7.25 -8.38 -9.13
CA SER A 48 -7.46 -9.75 -8.61
C SER A 48 -6.64 -10.06 -7.34
N SER A 49 -5.53 -9.35 -7.12
CA SER A 49 -4.67 -9.45 -5.94
C SER A 49 -5.04 -8.47 -4.80
N GLY A 50 -6.12 -7.70 -4.96
CA GLY A 50 -6.56 -6.66 -4.01
C GLY A 50 -6.43 -5.25 -4.56
N THR A 51 -6.62 -4.25 -3.69
CA THR A 51 -6.50 -2.83 -4.04
C THR A 51 -5.05 -2.40 -4.19
N ILE A 52 -4.76 -1.67 -5.27
CA ILE A 52 -3.49 -0.99 -5.53
C ILE A 52 -3.73 0.50 -5.76
N LEU A 53 -2.68 1.31 -5.64
CA LEU A 53 -2.67 2.72 -6.00
C LEU A 53 -1.87 2.89 -7.29
N PHE A 54 -2.57 3.23 -8.38
CA PHE A 54 -1.92 3.63 -9.62
C PHE A 54 -1.42 5.06 -9.48
N VAL A 55 -0.16 5.32 -9.82
CA VAL A 55 0.46 6.66 -9.78
C VAL A 55 1.15 6.94 -11.09
N VAL A 56 0.92 8.13 -11.66
CA VAL A 56 1.48 8.56 -12.94
C VAL A 56 1.99 9.99 -12.85
N ASN A 57 3.07 10.28 -13.56
CA ASN A 57 3.55 11.65 -13.74
C ASN A 57 2.58 12.42 -14.63
N SER A 58 2.03 13.53 -14.10
CA SER A 58 1.03 14.35 -14.79
C SER A 58 1.55 14.99 -16.07
N ALA A 59 2.86 15.25 -16.17
CA ALA A 59 3.50 15.83 -17.34
C ALA A 59 3.99 14.77 -18.35
N ASN A 60 4.15 13.52 -17.93
CA ASN A 60 4.61 12.44 -18.79
C ASN A 60 4.00 11.09 -18.40
N VAL A 61 2.91 10.72 -19.06
CA VAL A 61 2.15 9.50 -18.77
C VAL A 61 2.91 8.19 -19.03
N SER A 62 4.06 8.23 -19.72
CA SER A 62 4.93 7.06 -19.85
C SER A 62 5.66 6.70 -18.54
N LEU A 63 5.72 7.64 -17.59
CA LEU A 63 6.29 7.44 -16.26
C LEU A 63 5.17 7.18 -15.26
N TRP A 64 4.92 5.90 -14.99
CA TRP A 64 3.88 5.46 -14.06
C TRP A 64 4.34 4.23 -13.27
N THR A 65 3.67 3.98 -12.15
CA THR A 65 3.91 2.81 -11.29
C THR A 65 2.64 2.40 -10.55
N ASP A 66 2.61 1.13 -10.16
CA ASP A 66 1.60 0.59 -9.25
C ASP A 66 2.21 0.47 -7.85
N VAL A 67 1.49 0.98 -6.86
CA VAL A 67 1.88 0.93 -5.44
C VAL A 67 0.92 0.02 -4.70
N GLY A 68 1.48 -1.02 -4.09
CA GLY A 68 0.77 -1.91 -3.17
C GLY A 68 0.95 -1.48 -1.73
N CYS A 69 0.27 -2.20 -0.84
CA CYS A 69 0.52 -2.13 0.60
C CYS A 69 0.43 -3.55 1.15
N ASP A 70 1.47 -4.00 1.84
CA ASP A 70 1.58 -5.37 2.33
C ASP A 70 1.99 -5.41 3.80
N PHE A 71 1.63 -6.50 4.47
CA PHE A 71 1.93 -6.71 5.88
C PHE A 71 3.00 -7.77 6.04
N ASP A 72 4.15 -7.37 6.58
CA ASP A 72 5.19 -8.26 7.03
C ASP A 72 5.12 -8.45 8.56
N ARG A 73 5.34 -9.67 9.05
CA ARG A 73 5.21 -9.97 10.49
C ARG A 73 6.28 -9.28 11.35
N VAL A 74 7.42 -8.91 10.78
CA VAL A 74 8.54 -8.28 11.49
C VAL A 74 8.50 -6.76 11.34
N LYS A 75 8.22 -6.28 10.13
CA LYS A 75 8.24 -4.85 9.78
C LYS A 75 6.88 -4.16 9.86
N GLY A 76 5.81 -4.94 9.99
CA GLY A 76 4.43 -4.43 9.95
C GLY A 76 4.01 -4.03 8.54
N TRP A 77 3.12 -3.06 8.47
CA TRP A 77 2.56 -2.56 7.21
C TRP A 77 3.55 -1.67 6.46
N SER A 78 3.75 -1.94 5.17
CA SER A 78 4.62 -1.16 4.30
C SER A 78 3.99 -0.94 2.94
N PHE A 79 4.24 0.24 2.36
CA PHE A 79 3.97 0.48 0.95
C PHE A 79 5.01 -0.25 0.09
N THR A 80 4.57 -0.82 -1.03
CA THR A 80 5.41 -1.67 -1.87
C THR A 80 5.30 -1.28 -3.34
N TRP A 81 6.36 -1.51 -4.10
CA TRP A 81 6.32 -1.45 -5.55
C TRP A 81 5.61 -2.71 -6.06
N ALA A 82 4.39 -2.58 -6.57
CA ALA A 82 3.61 -3.75 -6.99
C ALA A 82 4.24 -4.44 -8.21
N ARG A 83 4.94 -3.69 -9.08
CA ARG A 83 5.65 -4.23 -10.25
C ARG A 83 7.00 -4.87 -9.91
N ASP A 84 7.64 -4.48 -8.81
CA ASP A 84 8.94 -5.02 -8.38
C ASP A 84 8.77 -6.08 -7.29
N PHE A 85 7.86 -7.04 -7.52
CA PHE A 85 7.64 -8.18 -6.63
C PHE A 85 7.36 -7.79 -5.17
N GLY A 86 6.68 -6.66 -4.94
CA GLY A 86 6.35 -6.20 -3.60
C GLY A 86 7.55 -5.63 -2.82
N ARG A 87 8.63 -5.22 -3.50
CA ARG A 87 9.76 -4.55 -2.86
C ARG A 87 9.27 -3.34 -2.06
N ALA A 88 9.64 -3.28 -0.78
CA ALA A 88 9.22 -2.19 0.11
C ALA A 88 9.74 -0.82 -0.39
N ILE A 89 8.84 0.16 -0.37
CA ILE A 89 9.14 1.58 -0.56
C ILE A 89 9.48 2.20 0.80
N GLY A 90 8.61 1.96 1.78
CA GLY A 90 8.71 2.48 3.14
C GLY A 90 7.51 2.06 3.99
N PRO A 91 7.57 2.27 5.31
CA PRO A 91 6.50 1.92 6.22
C PRO A 91 5.29 2.85 6.09
N VAL A 92 4.10 2.40 6.54
CA VAL A 92 2.85 3.19 6.38
C VAL A 92 2.77 4.44 7.28
N ASP A 93 3.56 4.47 8.35
CA ASP A 93 3.70 5.62 9.26
C ASP A 93 4.55 6.76 8.65
N ASP A 94 5.37 6.47 7.64
CA ASP A 94 6.13 7.44 6.83
C ASP A 94 5.55 7.58 5.41
N ALA A 95 4.23 7.84 5.31
CA ALA A 95 3.57 8.05 4.02
C ALA A 95 4.17 9.22 3.22
N GLU A 96 4.72 10.23 3.91
CA GLU A 96 5.35 11.40 3.27
C GLU A 96 6.71 11.08 2.68
N GLY A 97 7.57 10.33 3.38
CA GLY A 97 8.80 9.80 2.81
C GLY A 97 8.52 8.92 1.59
N VAL A 98 7.47 8.10 1.66
CA VAL A 98 7.03 7.24 0.55
C VAL A 98 6.54 8.06 -0.65
N ALA A 99 5.71 9.08 -0.45
CA ALA A 99 5.26 9.95 -1.54
C ALA A 99 6.43 10.68 -2.23
N ARG A 100 7.43 11.15 -1.46
CA ARG A 100 8.67 11.71 -2.01
C ARG A 100 9.47 10.69 -2.82
N ALA A 101 9.58 9.45 -2.33
CA ALA A 101 10.25 8.38 -3.06
C ALA A 101 9.56 8.09 -4.40
N ILE A 102 8.23 8.06 -4.42
CA ILE A 102 7.42 7.90 -5.64
C ILE A 102 7.63 9.06 -6.62
N SER A 103 7.54 10.31 -6.14
CA SER A 103 7.79 11.50 -6.95
C SER A 103 9.18 11.47 -7.60
N LYS A 104 10.22 11.11 -6.84
CA LYS A 104 11.59 10.95 -7.34
C LYS A 104 11.69 9.83 -8.39
N ALA A 105 11.08 8.68 -8.14
CA ALA A 105 11.09 7.54 -9.06
C ALA A 105 10.42 7.90 -10.40
N LEU A 106 9.31 8.64 -10.35
CA LEU A 106 8.57 9.09 -11.53
C LEU A 106 9.10 10.40 -12.14
N LYS A 107 10.23 10.93 -11.64
CA LYS A 107 10.84 12.20 -12.07
C LYS A 107 9.86 13.37 -12.05
N ALA A 108 8.90 13.32 -11.14
CA ALA A 108 7.91 14.38 -10.94
C ALA A 108 8.41 15.39 -9.89
N ASN A 109 9.70 15.73 -9.94
CA ASN A 109 10.31 16.67 -9.02
C ASN A 109 9.66 18.04 -9.23
N THR A 110 8.93 18.48 -8.21
CA THR A 110 8.47 19.86 -8.05
C THR A 110 9.41 20.56 -7.08
#